data_AF-A0A9Q2EVD7-F1
#
_entry.id   AF-A0A9Q2EVD7-F1
#
_cell.length_a   1.000
_cell.length_b   1.000
_cell.length_c   1.000
_cell.angle_alpha   90.00
_cell.angle_beta   90.00
_cell.angle_gamma   90.00
#
_symmetry.space_group_name_H-M   'P 1'
#
loop_
_entity.id
_entity.type
_entity.pdbx_description
1 polymer ?
#
loop_
_entity_poly.entity_id
_entity_poly.type
_entity_poly.pdbx_seq_one_letter_code
_entity_poly.pdbx_strand_id
1 'polypeptide(L)'
;MKKAFVALCLGLCSLSVFAEKAPVRVQTRTASGNWYAGPYYPRISVTALTDSVVVKDIVVNRGNCQHLSEESWKPVRLRFGSTFETTFKSKNWGAACNVLEIIVETDQGIWEFQME
;
A
#
# COMPACT_ATOMS: atom_id res chain seq x y z
N MET A 1 -5.52 38.62 -45.58
CA MET A 1 -5.78 37.20 -45.25
C MET A 1 -4.55 36.61 -44.57
N LYS A 2 -4.78 35.97 -43.42
CA LYS A 2 -3.97 34.91 -42.80
C LYS A 2 -2.61 35.34 -42.23
N LYS A 3 -2.42 34.99 -40.94
CA LYS A 3 -1.16 34.75 -40.19
C LYS A 3 -0.97 35.72 -39.03
N ALA A 4 -1.66 35.48 -37.92
CA ALA A 4 -1.17 35.76 -36.55
C ALA A 4 -2.23 35.39 -35.51
N PHE A 5 -2.65 34.12 -35.43
CA PHE A 5 -3.57 33.67 -34.36
C PHE A 5 -3.34 32.19 -34.00
N VAL A 6 -2.08 31.75 -33.94
CA VAL A 6 -1.76 30.34 -33.58
C VAL A 6 -0.79 30.22 -32.40
N ALA A 7 -0.13 31.30 -31.98
CA ALA A 7 0.92 31.22 -30.95
C ALA A 7 0.42 31.30 -29.49
N LEU A 8 -0.87 31.54 -29.22
CA LEU A 8 -1.38 31.84 -27.87
C LEU A 8 -2.16 30.69 -27.19
N CYS A 9 -2.08 29.46 -27.71
CA CYS A 9 -2.83 28.31 -27.14
C CYS A 9 -1.95 27.19 -26.57
N LEU A 10 -0.62 27.28 -26.62
CA LEU A 10 0.28 26.25 -26.11
C LEU A 10 0.71 26.44 -24.64
N GLY A 11 0.25 27.49 -23.96
CA GLY A 11 0.73 27.89 -22.63
C GLY A 11 -0.18 27.59 -21.43
N LEU A 12 -1.39 27.03 -21.62
CA LEU A 12 -2.41 26.99 -20.56
C LEU A 12 -2.69 25.62 -19.93
N CYS A 13 -1.91 24.59 -20.24
CA CYS A 13 -2.03 23.28 -19.58
C CYS A 13 -0.70 22.86 -18.93
N SER A 14 -0.12 23.72 -18.10
CA SER A 14 0.71 23.22 -17.01
C SER A 14 -0.22 22.53 -16.00
N LEU A 15 -0.58 21.27 -16.28
CA LEU A 15 -1.22 20.41 -15.30
C LEU A 15 -0.22 20.25 -14.16
N SER A 16 -0.40 21.03 -13.09
CA SER A 16 0.24 20.79 -11.82
C SER A 16 -0.25 19.41 -11.36
N VAL A 17 0.51 18.37 -11.67
CA VAL A 17 0.30 17.05 -11.06
C VAL A 17 0.62 17.24 -9.59
N PHE A 18 -0.39 17.55 -8.80
CA PHE A 18 -0.28 17.49 -7.35
C PHE A 18 -0.02 16.03 -7.02
N ALA A 19 1.20 15.73 -6.57
CA ALA A 19 1.50 14.46 -5.95
C ALA A 19 0.62 14.36 -4.70
N GLU A 20 -0.49 13.66 -4.82
CA GLU A 20 -1.40 13.40 -3.72
C GLU A 20 -0.64 12.59 -2.66
N LYS A 21 -0.74 13.01 -1.39
CA LYS A 21 -0.07 12.31 -0.29
C LYS A 21 -0.92 11.11 0.11
N ALA A 22 -0.28 9.96 0.29
CA ALA A 22 -0.98 8.78 0.78
C ALA A 22 -1.62 9.05 2.16
N PRO A 23 -2.87 8.59 2.38
CA PRO A 23 -3.60 8.78 3.63
C PRO A 23 -3.11 7.84 4.74
N VAL A 24 -2.14 6.98 4.44
CA VAL A 24 -1.56 6.00 5.35
C VAL A 24 -0.04 5.96 5.18
N ARG A 25 0.67 5.55 6.25
CA ARG A 25 2.05 5.06 6.16
C ARG A 25 2.07 3.56 6.42
N VAL A 26 3.06 2.89 5.84
CA VAL A 26 3.26 1.45 5.98
C VAL A 26 4.60 1.17 6.63
N GLN A 27 4.65 0.16 7.50
CA GLN A 27 5.87 -0.37 8.10
C GLN A 27 5.87 -1.89 8.02
N THR A 28 7.04 -2.48 7.81
CA THR A 28 7.24 -3.92 7.82
C THR A 28 8.06 -4.32 9.03
N ARG A 29 7.71 -5.47 9.63
CA ARG A 29 8.53 -6.14 10.63
C ARG A 29 8.49 -7.62 10.36
N THR A 30 9.62 -8.30 10.53
CA THR A 30 9.62 -9.76 10.49
C THR A 30 9.21 -10.26 11.87
N ALA A 31 8.07 -10.98 11.97
CA ALA A 31 7.75 -11.68 13.21
C ALA A 31 8.79 -12.80 13.39
N SER A 32 9.65 -12.70 14.40
CA SER A 32 10.66 -13.71 14.66
C SER A 32 9.99 -15.01 15.13
N GLY A 33 9.87 -16.00 14.25
CA GLY A 33 9.94 -17.38 14.67
C GLY A 33 11.41 -17.69 14.97
N ASN A 34 11.72 -18.24 16.15
CA ASN A 34 13.01 -18.93 16.28
C ASN A 34 13.09 -20.02 15.18
N TRP A 35 14.29 -20.48 14.83
CA TRP A 35 14.46 -21.45 13.73
C TRP A 35 13.72 -22.79 13.95
N TYR A 36 13.24 -23.04 15.17
CA TYR A 36 12.37 -24.17 15.55
C TYR A 36 10.85 -23.87 15.40
N ALA A 37 10.42 -22.61 15.29
CA ALA A 37 9.03 -22.17 15.41
C ALA A 37 8.32 -21.87 14.07
N GLY A 38 8.94 -22.23 12.93
CA GLY A 38 8.33 -22.09 11.61
C GLY A 38 8.74 -20.83 10.85
N PRO A 39 8.20 -20.62 9.64
CA PRO A 39 8.71 -19.63 8.69
C PRO A 39 8.53 -18.18 9.19
N TYR A 40 9.49 -17.33 8.82
CA TYR A 40 9.45 -15.89 9.08
C TYR A 40 8.27 -15.26 8.34
N TYR A 41 7.20 -14.95 9.06
CA TYR A 41 6.04 -14.28 8.50
C TYR A 41 6.21 -12.76 8.61
N PRO A 42 6.25 -12.02 7.48
CA PRO A 42 6.26 -10.57 7.55
C PRO A 42 4.94 -10.06 8.12
N ARG A 43 5.06 -9.11 9.03
CA ARG A 43 3.98 -8.32 9.57
C ARG A 43 4.00 -6.94 8.91
N ILE A 44 2.84 -6.53 8.43
CA ILE A 44 2.62 -5.21 7.84
C ILE A 44 1.74 -4.41 8.79
N SER A 45 2.24 -3.23 9.15
CA SER A 45 1.53 -2.26 9.98
C SER A 45 1.13 -1.07 9.11
N VAL A 46 -0.15 -0.75 9.06
CA VAL A 46 -0.72 0.39 8.33
C VAL A 46 -1.23 1.41 9.33
N THR A 47 -0.66 2.60 9.33
CA THR A 47 -1.07 3.70 10.23
C THR A 47 -1.74 4.81 9.44
N ALA A 48 -2.89 5.30 9.91
CA ALA A 48 -3.58 6.43 9.28
C ALA A 48 -2.86 7.77 9.53
N LEU A 49 -2.75 8.56 8.46
CA LEU A 49 -2.20 9.92 8.44
C LEU A 49 -3.29 11.00 8.28
N THR A 50 -4.55 10.58 8.09
CA THR A 50 -5.74 11.43 8.00
C THR A 50 -6.73 11.12 9.13
N ASP A 51 -7.71 11.99 9.35
CA ASP A 51 -8.70 11.85 10.44
C ASP A 51 -9.49 10.53 10.38
N SER A 52 -9.85 10.09 9.17
CA SER A 52 -10.44 8.78 8.94
C SER A 52 -10.08 8.26 7.56
N VAL A 53 -9.69 6.99 7.50
CA VAL A 53 -9.48 6.23 6.26
C VAL A 53 -9.99 4.81 6.45
N VAL A 54 -10.61 4.24 5.43
CA VAL A 54 -11.01 2.83 5.40
C VAL A 54 -10.01 2.07 4.56
N VAL A 55 -9.24 1.18 5.19
CA VAL A 55 -8.37 0.23 4.49
C VAL A 55 -9.24 -0.92 3.99
N LYS A 56 -9.37 -1.03 2.66
CA LYS A 56 -10.20 -2.02 1.99
C LYS A 56 -9.47 -3.31 1.71
N ASP A 57 -8.18 -3.26 1.42
CA ASP A 57 -7.32 -4.43 1.19
C ASP A 57 -5.84 -4.06 1.32
N ILE A 58 -4.98 -5.06 1.52
CA ILE A 58 -3.52 -4.95 1.50
C ILE A 58 -2.97 -6.06 0.62
N VAL A 59 -2.45 -5.70 -0.55
CA VAL A 59 -1.83 -6.64 -1.49
C VAL A 59 -0.32 -6.53 -1.39
N VAL A 60 0.37 -7.65 -1.23
CA VAL A 60 1.82 -7.69 -1.03
C VAL A 60 2.48 -8.44 -2.17
N ASN A 61 3.53 -7.85 -2.75
CA ASN A 61 4.25 -8.38 -3.91
C ASN A 61 3.32 -8.85 -5.04
N ARG A 62 2.32 -8.02 -5.39
CA ARG A 62 1.30 -8.35 -6.42
C ARG A 62 0.58 -9.69 -6.16
N GLY A 63 0.38 -10.04 -4.89
CA GLY A 63 -0.29 -11.27 -4.47
C GLY A 63 0.59 -12.51 -4.31
N ASN A 64 1.92 -12.37 -4.43
CA ASN A 64 2.85 -13.47 -4.13
C ASN A 64 3.01 -13.72 -2.63
N CYS A 65 2.61 -12.74 -1.82
CA CYS A 65 2.47 -12.86 -0.38
C CYS A 65 0.99 -12.74 -0.02
N GLN A 66 0.44 -13.78 0.59
CA GLN A 66 -0.98 -13.88 0.95
C GLN A 66 -1.15 -13.75 2.46
N HIS A 67 -2.33 -13.34 2.93
CA HIS A 67 -2.61 -13.29 4.36
C HIS A 67 -2.34 -14.66 5.01
N LEU A 68 -1.75 -14.63 6.21
CA LEU A 68 -1.48 -15.83 6.98
C LEU A 68 -2.79 -16.50 7.41
N SER A 69 -3.75 -15.70 7.88
CA SER A 69 -5.13 -16.12 8.12
C SER A 69 -5.94 -15.99 6.84
N GLU A 70 -6.62 -17.07 6.45
CA GLU A 70 -7.54 -17.10 5.29
C GLU A 70 -8.93 -16.59 5.64
N GLU A 71 -9.13 -16.01 6.83
CA GLU A 71 -10.37 -15.35 7.18
C GLU A 71 -10.69 -14.27 6.14
N SER A 72 -11.94 -14.23 5.70
CA SER A 72 -12.42 -13.23 4.74
C SER A 72 -12.07 -11.85 5.26
N TRP A 73 -11.07 -11.21 4.66
CA TRP A 73 -10.61 -9.88 5.02
C TRP A 73 -11.82 -8.93 5.12
N LYS A 74 -11.84 -8.11 6.16
CA LYS A 74 -12.89 -7.10 6.35
C LYS A 74 -12.26 -5.72 6.30
N PRO A 75 -12.86 -4.77 5.57
CA PRO A 75 -12.39 -3.39 5.56
C PRO A 75 -12.29 -2.83 6.98
N VAL A 76 -11.18 -2.16 7.29
CA VAL A 76 -10.88 -1.62 8.62
C VAL A 76 -10.89 -0.10 8.55
N ARG A 77 -11.72 0.55 9.37
CA ARG A 77 -11.67 2.00 9.54
C ARG A 77 -10.61 2.36 10.56
N LEU A 78 -9.65 3.18 10.15
CA LEU A 78 -8.65 3.78 11.02
C LEU A 78 -8.97 5.26 11.25
N ARG A 79 -8.67 5.73 12.47
CA ARG A 79 -8.63 7.15 12.82
C ARG A 79 -7.18 7.64 12.81
N PHE A 80 -6.96 8.94 12.72
CA PHE A 80 -5.61 9.53 12.75
C PHE A 80 -4.71 8.90 13.82
N GLY A 81 -3.51 8.46 13.41
CA GLY A 81 -2.52 7.83 14.28
C GLY A 81 -2.80 6.38 14.68
N SER A 82 -4.00 5.85 14.42
CA SER A 82 -4.34 4.45 14.68
C SER A 82 -3.65 3.52 13.70
N THR A 83 -3.24 2.34 14.16
CA THR A 83 -2.51 1.35 13.36
C THR A 83 -3.24 0.02 13.33
N PHE A 84 -3.35 -0.57 12.14
CA PHE A 84 -3.78 -1.95 11.95
C PHE A 84 -2.58 -2.81 11.57
N GLU A 85 -2.50 -4.04 12.08
CA GLU A 85 -1.43 -4.98 11.75
C GLU A 85 -2.00 -6.27 11.19
N THR A 86 -1.36 -6.81 10.16
CA THR A 86 -1.69 -8.13 9.62
C THR A 86 -0.42 -8.87 9.20
N THR A 87 -0.51 -10.18 9.12
CA THR A 87 0.63 -11.07 8.86
C THR A 87 0.44 -11.77 7.53
N PHE A 88 1.51 -11.90 6.76
CA PHE A 88 1.53 -12.54 5.45
C PHE A 88 2.42 -13.77 5.43
N LYS A 89 2.12 -14.71 4.53
CA LYS A 89 2.92 -15.89 4.19
C LYS A 89 3.19 -15.91 2.69
N SER A 90 4.19 -16.66 2.25
CA SER A 90 4.37 -16.91 0.82
C SER A 90 3.18 -17.68 0.27
N LYS A 91 2.81 -17.39 -0.98
CA LYS A 91 1.88 -18.21 -1.75
C LYS A 91 2.48 -19.58 -2.10
N ASN A 92 3.79 -19.63 -2.29
CA ASN A 92 4.51 -20.85 -2.66
C ASN A 92 5.01 -21.58 -1.40
N TRP A 93 4.71 -22.87 -1.31
CA TRP A 93 5.17 -23.71 -0.20
C TRP A 93 6.70 -23.72 -0.11
N GLY A 94 7.24 -23.55 1.10
CA GLY A 94 8.69 -23.54 1.35
C GLY A 94 9.44 -22.29 0.90
N ALA A 95 8.77 -21.32 0.27
CA ALA A 95 9.37 -20.04 -0.09
C ALA A 95 9.15 -18.99 1.02
N ALA A 96 10.13 -18.10 1.19
CA ALA A 96 9.97 -16.94 2.06
C ALA A 96 9.13 -15.85 1.37
N CYS A 97 8.36 -15.09 2.16
CA CYS A 97 7.72 -13.86 1.70
C CYS A 97 8.64 -12.68 2.03
N ASN A 98 9.52 -12.31 1.09
CA ASN A 98 10.36 -11.13 1.18
C ASN A 98 9.57 -9.94 0.65
N VAL A 99 9.14 -9.02 1.50
CA VAL A 99 8.26 -7.90 1.10
C VAL A 99 9.07 -6.87 0.32
N LEU A 100 8.73 -6.68 -0.96
CA LEU A 100 9.33 -5.69 -1.87
C LEU A 100 8.35 -4.55 -2.19
N GLU A 101 7.06 -4.88 -2.29
CA GLU A 101 6.00 -3.96 -2.68
C GLU A 101 4.76 -4.21 -1.81
N ILE A 102 4.14 -3.14 -1.34
CA ILE A 102 2.85 -3.17 -0.65
C ILE A 102 1.90 -2.21 -1.34
N ILE A 103 0.74 -2.70 -1.74
CA ILE A 103 -0.37 -1.92 -2.28
C ILE A 103 -1.46 -1.88 -1.22
N VAL A 104 -1.83 -0.68 -0.77
CA VAL A 104 -2.93 -0.48 0.18
C VAL A 104 -4.11 0.14 -0.56
N GLU A 105 -5.20 -0.61 -0.64
CA GLU A 105 -6.46 -0.11 -1.19
C GLU A 105 -7.24 0.60 -0.10
N THR A 106 -7.68 1.82 -0.36
CA THR A 106 -8.45 2.62 0.60
C THR A 106 -9.75 3.15 0.00
N ASP A 107 -10.60 3.77 0.83
CA ASP A 107 -11.69 4.63 0.35
C ASP A 107 -11.21 5.94 -0.30
N GLN A 108 -9.93 6.28 -0.16
CA GLN A 108 -9.27 7.48 -0.68
C GLN A 108 -8.26 7.15 -1.79
N GLY A 109 -8.43 6.02 -2.50
CA GLY A 109 -7.55 5.61 -3.59
C GLY A 109 -6.67 4.40 -3.27
N ILE A 110 -5.78 4.07 -4.20
CA ILE A 110 -4.88 2.93 -4.14
C ILE A 110 -3.45 3.47 -4.03
N TRP A 111 -2.69 2.97 -3.05
CA TRP A 111 -1.40 3.52 -2.69
C TRP A 111 -0.33 2.44 -2.73
N GLU A 112 0.69 2.64 -3.55
CA GLU A 112 1.82 1.72 -3.71
C GLU A 112 3.02 2.20 -2.90
N PHE A 113 3.63 1.29 -2.15
CA PHE A 113 4.80 1.51 -1.33
C PHE A 113 5.89 0.52 -1.73
N GLN A 114 7.03 1.06 -2.17
CA GLN A 114 8.25 0.29 -2.42
C GLN A 114 9.04 0.17 -1.12
N MET A 115 9.47 -1.04 -0.79
CA MET A 115 10.25 -1.32 0.42
C MET A 115 11.74 -1.34 0.08
N GLU A 116 12.54 -0.67 0.90
CA GLU A 116 14.02 -0.71 0.82
C GLU A 116 14.61 -1.95 1.48
#